data_AF-A0A8W8LKM1-F1
#
_entry.id   AF-A0A8W8LKM1-F1
#
_cell.length_a   1.000
_cell.length_b   1.000
_cell.length_c   1.000
_cell.angle_alpha   90.00
_cell.angle_beta   90.00
_cell.angle_gamma   90.00
#
_symmetry.space_group_name_H-M   'P 1'
#
loop_
_entity.id
_entity.type
_entity.pdbx_description
1 polymer ?
#
loop_
_entity_poly.entity_id
_entity_poly.type
_entity_poly.pdbx_seq_one_letter_code
_entity_poly.pdbx_strand_id
1 'polypeptide(L)'
;MRCWGAEAVTTMVKAALSHKYNTELHQNVKLQSMILGPLQELSYIPQADIRQRQLECVLQVLHNNGDKLVHGWPLILGVIGALNNDQGEKLIQTAFQSLQLVVTDYLPIIPCVYLQNCVEVAAKFGLQNRELNISLTAIGLLWNISDFFYQNRQRIESELAAAQSREPGSDVPGGEVPPFDALWMSLYVKQGELCVDQRPAVRKSAGQTLFSTISAHGGLLQTNTWKKVVWQVLFPLLENVQKLSSTASNVKDEAATGNILIHHSRDTAEKQWAETCVLSLAGVARTFNAKRKVLQTIGDFPRAWSLLLEYIETNAMCNNAEVSLAALKSFQEILQMSGDPKDKSDDLLTLMKPPSEVVMSRSEDTSKALPRSSSEDSDLDLALWTAAWKVWLNIGTSATKPPPSPGGKAPDRGVYVPSQAFLTALIQTFPPLFEHIKTRFVAADLQKLSSVLKTALCVPVHGDASPFIIPSFPDVTTTPLQEASLAAMEVLIKAVQSGPESMQSMYPDIFDQLLTFVEFGVRVPKFGQLEAKAFGAVKGPQVDWVTMNFVPFAEKSVEMVVNLYGVSAKHPVVVQAHVLQKIIQVCKPEEGVGLGLILNAGNIDLQRVTI
;
A
#
# COMPACT_ATOMS: atom_id res chain seq x y z
N MET A 1 -28.03 2.46 48.94
CA MET A 1 -28.51 1.08 48.72
C MET A 1 -27.88 0.41 47.50
N ARG A 2 -27.80 1.05 46.32
CA ARG A 2 -27.22 0.44 45.10
C ARG A 2 -25.77 -0.04 45.26
N CYS A 3 -24.87 0.79 45.79
CA CYS A 3 -23.46 0.41 45.99
C CYS A 3 -23.30 -0.78 46.94
N TRP A 4 -24.16 -0.90 47.95
CA TRP A 4 -24.20 -2.04 48.87
C TRP A 4 -24.71 -3.31 48.19
N GLY A 5 -25.67 -3.19 47.26
CA GLY A 5 -26.12 -4.31 46.42
C GLY A 5 -25.01 -4.80 45.51
N ALA A 6 -24.30 -3.89 44.83
CA ALA A 6 -23.13 -4.25 44.03
C ALA A 6 -22.04 -4.91 44.89
N GLU A 7 -21.77 -4.40 46.10
CA GLU A 7 -20.81 -5.02 47.03
C GLU A 7 -21.22 -6.43 47.44
N ALA A 8 -22.49 -6.63 47.77
CA ALA A 8 -22.99 -7.93 48.17
C ALA A 8 -22.82 -8.94 47.04
N VAL A 9 -23.20 -8.57 45.82
CA VAL A 9 -23.05 -9.42 44.62
C VAL A 9 -21.57 -9.73 44.37
N THR A 10 -20.70 -8.72 44.29
CA THR A 10 -19.27 -8.96 44.01
C THR A 10 -18.58 -9.75 45.11
N THR A 11 -18.94 -9.54 46.37
CA THR A 11 -18.41 -10.30 47.52
C THR A 11 -18.89 -11.76 47.47
N MET A 12 -20.16 -12.00 47.17
CA MET A 12 -20.69 -13.36 47.02
C MET A 12 -20.01 -14.11 45.87
N VAL A 13 -19.79 -13.45 44.73
CA VAL A 13 -19.08 -14.04 43.58
C VAL A 13 -17.66 -14.45 43.98
N LYS A 14 -16.90 -13.55 44.62
CA LYS A 14 -15.54 -13.84 45.09
C LYS A 14 -15.50 -14.97 46.11
N ALA A 15 -16.44 -14.98 47.06
CA ALA A 15 -16.53 -16.01 48.08
C ALA A 15 -16.88 -17.37 47.46
N ALA A 16 -17.81 -17.40 46.50
CA ALA A 16 -18.20 -18.62 45.79
C ALA A 16 -17.03 -19.18 44.95
N LEU A 17 -16.30 -18.33 44.21
CA LEU A 17 -15.13 -18.77 43.43
C LEU A 17 -13.98 -19.29 44.31
N SER A 18 -13.84 -18.76 45.53
CA SER A 18 -12.83 -19.20 46.50
C SER A 18 -13.24 -20.46 47.27
N HIS A 19 -14.52 -20.85 47.21
CA HIS A 19 -15.04 -22.01 47.93
C HIS A 19 -14.56 -23.34 47.31
N LYS A 20 -14.22 -24.30 48.17
CA LYS A 20 -13.84 -25.65 47.73
C LYS A 20 -15.08 -26.53 47.60
N TYR A 21 -15.54 -26.73 46.37
CA TYR A 21 -16.67 -27.61 46.05
C TYR A 21 -16.25 -29.07 45.98
N ASN A 22 -17.20 -29.98 46.18
CA ASN A 22 -16.98 -31.43 46.03
C ASN A 22 -16.57 -31.82 44.60
N THR A 23 -17.19 -31.17 43.61
CA THR A 23 -16.79 -31.24 42.20
C THR A 23 -16.07 -29.95 41.86
N GLU A 24 -14.88 -30.04 41.27
CA GLU A 24 -14.09 -28.86 40.93
C GLU A 24 -14.85 -27.93 39.98
N LEU A 25 -14.69 -26.61 40.19
CA LEU A 25 -15.50 -25.62 39.50
C LEU A 25 -15.38 -25.70 37.96
N HIS A 26 -14.20 -26.03 37.46
CA HIS A 26 -13.96 -26.18 36.03
C HIS A 26 -14.72 -27.36 35.39
N GLN A 27 -15.18 -28.33 36.19
CA GLN A 27 -15.96 -29.48 35.73
C GLN A 27 -17.48 -29.22 35.82
N ASN A 28 -17.90 -28.12 36.45
CA ASN A 28 -19.31 -27.80 36.67
C ASN A 28 -19.71 -26.51 35.93
N VAL A 29 -19.95 -26.67 34.61
CA VAL A 29 -20.35 -25.59 33.69
C VAL A 29 -21.48 -24.73 34.27
N LYS A 30 -22.56 -25.39 34.72
CA LYS A 30 -23.77 -24.70 35.22
C LYS A 30 -23.48 -23.87 36.45
N LEU A 31 -22.67 -24.39 37.38
CA LEU A 31 -22.31 -23.66 38.60
C LEU A 31 -21.40 -22.47 38.28
N GLN A 32 -20.40 -22.64 37.42
CA GLN A 32 -19.50 -21.54 37.04
C GLN A 32 -20.27 -20.40 36.33
N SER A 33 -21.20 -20.74 35.43
CA SER A 33 -22.09 -19.76 34.81
C SER A 33 -23.04 -19.09 35.79
N MET A 34 -23.59 -19.84 36.76
CA MET A 34 -24.47 -19.28 37.80
C MET A 34 -23.75 -18.32 38.74
N ILE A 35 -22.48 -18.59 39.05
CA ILE A 35 -21.65 -17.72 39.90
C ILE A 35 -21.28 -16.44 39.16
N LEU A 36 -20.88 -16.53 37.89
CA LEU A 36 -20.41 -15.36 37.12
C LEU A 36 -21.53 -14.58 36.43
N GLY A 37 -22.68 -15.20 36.19
CA GLY A 37 -23.85 -14.58 35.54
C GLY A 37 -24.29 -13.26 36.17
N PRO A 38 -24.37 -13.13 37.51
CA PRO A 38 -24.67 -11.86 38.16
C PRO A 38 -23.70 -10.74 37.78
N LEU A 39 -22.41 -11.04 37.56
CA LEU A 39 -21.48 -10.03 37.06
C LEU A 39 -21.88 -9.60 35.65
N GLN A 40 -22.24 -10.50 34.73
CA GLN A 40 -22.69 -10.09 33.40
C GLN A 40 -23.94 -9.19 33.45
N GLU A 41 -24.90 -9.48 34.33
CA GLU A 41 -26.12 -8.68 34.50
C GLU A 41 -25.83 -7.25 34.97
N LEU A 42 -24.81 -7.07 35.83
CA LEU A 42 -24.38 -5.73 36.25
C LEU A 42 -23.88 -4.86 35.08
N SER A 43 -23.48 -5.45 33.95
CA SER A 43 -23.08 -4.71 32.75
C SER A 43 -24.21 -3.92 32.11
N TYR A 44 -25.46 -4.32 32.32
CA TYR A 44 -26.64 -3.61 31.79
C TYR A 44 -27.04 -2.41 32.65
N ILE A 45 -26.38 -2.23 33.80
CA ILE A 45 -26.68 -1.16 34.73
C ILE A 45 -25.77 0.05 34.42
N PRO A 46 -26.33 1.21 34.02
CA PRO A 46 -25.53 2.32 33.48
C PRO A 46 -24.75 3.11 34.54
N GLN A 47 -24.99 2.88 35.84
CA GLN A 47 -24.35 3.65 36.90
C GLN A 47 -22.86 3.28 37.06
N ALA A 48 -22.00 4.29 36.95
CA ALA A 48 -20.54 4.13 36.94
C ALA A 48 -19.97 3.51 38.23
N ASP A 49 -20.56 3.79 39.40
CA ASP A 49 -20.13 3.22 40.68
C ASP A 49 -20.34 1.70 40.75
N ILE A 50 -21.44 1.20 40.15
CA ILE A 50 -21.74 -0.23 40.05
C ILE A 50 -20.79 -0.90 39.06
N ARG A 51 -20.61 -0.31 37.88
CA ARG A 51 -19.69 -0.81 36.86
C ARG A 51 -18.23 -0.82 37.37
N GLN A 52 -17.83 0.17 38.15
CA GLN A 52 -16.50 0.21 38.79
C GLN A 52 -16.31 -0.97 39.75
N ARG A 53 -17.24 -1.19 40.69
CA ARG A 53 -17.19 -2.32 41.63
C ARG A 53 -17.16 -3.67 40.91
N GLN A 54 -17.93 -3.80 39.84
CA GLN A 54 -17.98 -5.01 39.02
C GLN A 54 -16.65 -5.29 38.31
N LEU A 55 -16.02 -4.27 37.71
CA LEU A 55 -14.74 -4.42 37.02
C LEU A 55 -13.58 -4.65 38.00
N GLU A 56 -13.58 -3.99 39.15
CA GLU A 56 -12.66 -4.30 40.26
C GLU A 56 -12.81 -5.75 40.73
N CYS A 57 -14.05 -6.25 40.80
CA CYS A 57 -14.32 -7.64 41.10
C CYS A 57 -13.79 -8.58 40.01
N VAL A 58 -14.01 -8.28 38.72
CA VAL A 58 -13.48 -9.08 37.62
C VAL A 58 -11.95 -9.12 37.65
N LEU A 59 -11.29 -7.97 37.86
CA LEU A 59 -9.84 -7.90 37.98
C LEU A 59 -9.32 -8.76 39.15
N GLN A 60 -9.99 -8.71 40.31
CA GLN A 60 -9.65 -9.58 41.45
C GLN A 60 -9.90 -11.07 41.15
N VAL A 61 -10.98 -11.40 40.44
CA VAL A 61 -11.28 -12.77 40.01
C VAL A 61 -10.21 -13.29 39.08
N LEU A 62 -9.75 -12.48 38.12
CA LEU A 62 -8.65 -12.84 37.25
C LEU A 62 -7.38 -13.13 38.08
N HIS A 63 -6.94 -12.20 38.93
CA HIS A 63 -5.74 -12.40 39.76
C HIS A 63 -5.78 -13.64 40.65
N ASN A 64 -6.93 -13.98 41.23
CA ASN A 64 -7.02 -15.03 42.26
C ASN A 64 -7.51 -16.38 41.73
N ASN A 65 -8.27 -16.40 40.63
CA ASN A 65 -9.00 -17.57 40.17
C ASN A 65 -9.01 -17.73 38.64
N GLY A 66 -8.24 -16.92 37.89
CA GLY A 66 -8.22 -16.95 36.43
C GLY A 66 -7.88 -18.33 35.85
N ASP A 67 -6.98 -19.06 36.51
CA ASP A 67 -6.56 -20.43 36.19
C ASP A 67 -7.69 -21.47 36.26
N LYS A 68 -8.74 -21.19 37.03
CA LYS A 68 -9.90 -22.08 37.24
C LYS A 68 -11.07 -21.76 36.31
N LEU A 69 -10.98 -20.69 35.53
CA LEU A 69 -12.00 -20.29 34.58
C LEU A 69 -11.84 -21.15 33.31
N VAL A 70 -12.86 -21.95 33.01
CA VAL A 70 -12.91 -22.71 31.74
C VAL A 70 -14.14 -22.30 30.95
N HIS A 71 -15.32 -22.43 31.56
CA HIS A 71 -16.59 -22.06 30.94
C HIS A 71 -17.04 -20.63 31.31
N GLY A 72 -16.35 -19.98 32.25
CA GLY A 72 -16.62 -18.62 32.69
C GLY A 72 -16.10 -17.52 31.74
N TRP A 73 -15.22 -17.86 30.80
CA TRP A 73 -14.57 -16.89 29.92
C TRP A 73 -15.53 -16.01 29.11
N PRO A 74 -16.63 -16.52 28.51
CA PRO A 74 -17.59 -15.67 27.80
C PRO A 74 -18.19 -14.57 28.67
N LEU A 75 -18.47 -14.88 29.95
CA LEU A 75 -19.04 -13.91 30.89
C LEU A 75 -17.98 -12.88 31.32
N ILE A 76 -16.75 -13.31 31.57
CA ILE A 76 -15.65 -12.41 31.92
C ILE A 76 -15.33 -11.46 30.75
N LEU A 77 -15.14 -12.00 29.54
CA LEU A 77 -14.90 -11.21 28.34
C LEU A 77 -16.11 -10.32 28.01
N GLY A 78 -17.33 -10.80 28.26
CA GLY A 78 -18.57 -10.04 28.14
C GLY A 78 -18.59 -8.82 29.05
N VAL A 79 -18.20 -8.97 30.32
CA VAL A 79 -18.12 -7.87 31.29
C VAL A 79 -17.03 -6.86 30.90
N ILE A 80 -15.84 -7.35 30.53
CA ILE A 80 -14.70 -6.52 30.12
C ILE A 80 -15.04 -5.75 28.83
N GLY A 81 -15.71 -6.40 27.87
CA GLY A 81 -16.10 -5.83 26.58
C GLY A 81 -17.41 -5.03 26.59
N ALA A 82 -18.11 -4.97 27.71
CA ALA A 82 -19.33 -4.17 27.90
C ALA A 82 -19.01 -2.72 28.30
N LEU A 83 -18.06 -2.11 27.60
CA LEU A 83 -17.73 -0.70 27.76
C LEU A 83 -18.37 0.12 26.66
N ASN A 84 -18.79 1.32 27.04
CA ASN A 84 -19.32 2.36 26.17
C ASN A 84 -18.48 3.63 26.32
N ASN A 85 -18.45 4.46 25.26
CA ASN A 85 -17.64 5.67 25.20
C ASN A 85 -18.08 6.76 26.20
N ASP A 86 -19.22 6.57 26.87
CA ASP A 86 -19.76 7.49 27.88
C ASP A 86 -19.21 7.22 29.29
N GLN A 87 -18.47 6.13 29.49
CA GLN A 87 -17.90 5.78 30.80
C GLN A 87 -16.66 6.61 31.11
N GLY A 88 -16.40 6.82 32.41
CA GLY A 88 -15.22 7.55 32.88
C GLY A 88 -13.91 6.81 32.63
N GLU A 89 -12.82 7.56 32.50
CA GLU A 89 -11.47 7.04 32.21
C GLU A 89 -11.01 5.94 33.17
N LYS A 90 -11.24 6.12 34.48
CA LYS A 90 -10.87 5.12 35.49
C LYS A 90 -11.48 3.74 35.22
N LEU A 91 -12.73 3.73 34.77
CA LEU A 91 -13.47 2.51 34.49
C LEU A 91 -12.90 1.79 33.27
N ILE A 92 -12.59 2.57 32.23
CA ILE A 92 -11.93 2.10 31.01
C ILE A 92 -10.55 1.52 31.36
N GLN A 93 -9.77 2.19 32.22
CA GLN A 93 -8.46 1.72 32.67
C GLN A 93 -8.55 0.40 33.43
N THR A 94 -9.47 0.25 34.38
CA THR A 94 -9.64 -1.01 35.15
C THR A 94 -10.05 -2.17 34.23
N ALA A 95 -10.96 -1.92 33.28
CA ALA A 95 -11.35 -2.94 32.31
C ALA A 95 -10.20 -3.27 31.35
N PHE A 96 -9.41 -2.28 30.92
CA PHE A 96 -8.26 -2.50 30.05
C PHE A 96 -7.16 -3.31 30.75
N GLN A 97 -6.89 -3.03 32.03
CA GLN A 97 -5.98 -3.85 32.85
C GLN A 97 -6.44 -5.32 32.89
N SER A 98 -7.75 -5.54 33.00
CA SER A 98 -8.32 -6.89 32.95
C SER A 98 -8.06 -7.55 31.58
N LEU A 99 -8.25 -6.83 30.47
CA LEU A 99 -7.92 -7.34 29.14
C LEU A 99 -6.42 -7.62 28.96
N GLN A 100 -5.53 -6.75 29.46
CA GLN A 100 -4.08 -6.97 29.40
C GLN A 100 -3.73 -8.30 30.05
N LEU A 101 -4.22 -8.53 31.27
CA LEU A 101 -4.00 -9.78 32.00
C LEU A 101 -4.55 -11.00 31.26
N VAL A 102 -5.73 -10.87 30.63
CA VAL A 102 -6.29 -11.91 29.76
C VAL A 102 -5.34 -12.27 28.61
N VAL A 103 -4.83 -11.25 27.91
CA VAL A 103 -3.99 -11.45 26.73
C VAL A 103 -2.58 -11.95 27.10
N THR A 104 -1.98 -11.43 28.17
CA THR A 104 -0.59 -11.78 28.54
C THR A 104 -0.49 -13.09 29.30
N ASP A 105 -1.44 -13.39 30.18
CA ASP A 105 -1.27 -14.48 31.16
C ASP A 105 -2.24 -15.64 30.90
N TYR A 106 -3.41 -15.37 30.33
CA TYR A 106 -4.49 -16.36 30.25
C TYR A 106 -4.84 -16.86 28.85
N LEU A 107 -4.33 -16.28 27.76
CA LEU A 107 -4.50 -16.84 26.41
C LEU A 107 -4.22 -18.34 26.31
N PRO A 108 -3.14 -18.89 26.91
CA PRO A 108 -2.86 -20.31 26.85
C PRO A 108 -3.88 -21.20 27.56
N ILE A 109 -4.69 -20.69 28.49
CA ILE A 109 -5.68 -21.50 29.23
C ILE A 109 -7.11 -21.30 28.75
N ILE A 110 -7.38 -20.23 28.00
CA ILE A 110 -8.69 -19.95 27.40
C ILE A 110 -9.01 -21.05 26.38
N PRO A 111 -10.20 -21.69 26.47
CA PRO A 111 -10.65 -22.62 25.43
C PRO A 111 -10.67 -21.95 24.06
N CYS A 112 -10.16 -22.64 23.04
CA CYS A 112 -9.92 -22.04 21.72
C CYS A 112 -11.19 -21.44 21.06
N VAL A 113 -12.38 -21.96 21.42
CA VAL A 113 -13.69 -21.46 20.97
C VAL A 113 -13.96 -20.00 21.38
N TYR A 114 -13.27 -19.47 22.40
CA TYR A 114 -13.45 -18.09 22.89
C TYR A 114 -12.34 -17.13 22.47
N LEU A 115 -11.37 -17.60 21.66
CA LEU A 115 -10.28 -16.74 21.16
C LEU A 115 -10.80 -15.62 20.26
N GLN A 116 -11.89 -15.85 19.52
CA GLN A 116 -12.55 -14.80 18.74
C GLN A 116 -13.08 -13.68 19.64
N ASN A 117 -13.67 -14.00 20.80
CA ASN A 117 -14.12 -12.99 21.76
C ASN A 117 -12.95 -12.14 22.28
N CYS A 118 -11.75 -12.73 22.45
CA CYS A 118 -10.56 -11.97 22.87
C CYS A 118 -10.18 -10.92 21.81
N VAL A 119 -10.21 -11.30 20.52
CA VAL A 119 -9.99 -10.38 19.40
C VAL A 119 -11.02 -9.24 19.40
N GLU A 120 -12.30 -9.57 19.55
CA GLU A 120 -13.40 -8.60 19.55
C GLU A 120 -13.28 -7.59 20.71
N VAL A 121 -12.96 -8.06 21.91
CA VAL A 121 -12.78 -7.19 23.08
C VAL A 121 -11.55 -6.30 22.89
N ALA A 122 -10.41 -6.83 22.43
CA ALA A 122 -9.23 -6.03 22.14
C ALA A 122 -9.50 -4.94 21.08
N ALA A 123 -10.22 -5.28 20.02
CA ALA A 123 -10.61 -4.32 18.99
C ALA A 123 -11.48 -3.18 19.53
N LYS A 124 -12.42 -3.48 20.44
CA LYS A 124 -13.25 -2.46 21.10
C LYS A 124 -12.40 -1.46 21.89
N PHE A 125 -11.36 -1.91 22.58
CA PHE A 125 -10.41 -0.99 23.24
C PHE A 125 -9.57 -0.21 22.23
N GLY A 126 -9.22 -0.80 21.09
CA GLY A 126 -8.64 -0.08 19.95
C GLY A 126 -9.49 1.11 19.50
N LEU A 127 -10.82 0.96 19.50
CA LEU A 127 -11.80 1.99 19.13
C LEU A 127 -12.19 2.95 20.27
N GLN A 128 -11.68 2.74 21.48
CA GLN A 128 -12.02 3.60 22.62
C GLN A 128 -11.48 5.02 22.40
N ASN A 129 -12.35 6.03 22.41
CA ASN A 129 -11.99 7.40 22.06
C ASN A 129 -11.47 8.26 23.23
N ARG A 130 -11.66 7.81 24.49
CA ARG A 130 -11.28 8.57 25.68
C ARG A 130 -9.78 8.64 25.93
N GLU A 131 -9.06 7.53 25.74
CA GLU A 131 -7.64 7.43 26.05
C GLU A 131 -6.86 6.82 24.88
N LEU A 132 -6.12 7.67 24.16
CA LEU A 132 -5.36 7.25 22.97
C LEU A 132 -4.35 6.13 23.27
N ASN A 133 -3.69 6.17 24.43
CA ASN A 133 -2.70 5.16 24.83
C ASN A 133 -3.33 3.77 24.99
N ILE A 134 -4.57 3.69 25.48
CA ILE A 134 -5.32 2.44 25.56
C ILE A 134 -5.57 1.88 24.15
N SER A 135 -5.99 2.73 23.21
CA SER A 135 -6.20 2.32 21.81
C SER A 135 -4.92 1.77 21.18
N LEU A 136 -3.79 2.47 21.33
CA LEU A 136 -2.51 2.06 20.77
C LEU A 136 -1.99 0.76 21.41
N THR A 137 -2.13 0.63 22.73
CA THR A 137 -1.73 -0.59 23.44
C THR A 137 -2.64 -1.77 23.05
N ALA A 138 -3.93 -1.55 22.86
CA ALA A 138 -4.87 -2.58 22.41
C ALA A 138 -4.57 -3.08 20.99
N ILE A 139 -4.11 -2.20 20.08
CA ILE A 139 -3.58 -2.62 18.78
C ILE A 139 -2.36 -3.52 18.95
N GLY A 140 -1.47 -3.22 19.90
CA GLY A 140 -0.38 -4.11 20.30
C GLY A 140 -0.85 -5.46 20.85
N LEU A 141 -1.94 -5.49 21.62
CA LEU A 141 -2.54 -6.75 22.08
C LEU A 141 -3.10 -7.59 20.93
N LEU A 142 -3.65 -6.97 19.87
CA LEU A 142 -4.07 -7.70 18.66
C LEU A 142 -2.88 -8.37 17.95
N TRP A 143 -1.70 -7.73 17.93
CA TRP A 143 -0.47 -8.38 17.48
C TRP A 143 -0.11 -9.59 18.34
N ASN A 144 -0.13 -9.44 19.67
CA ASN A 144 0.18 -10.54 20.60
C ASN A 144 -0.77 -11.74 20.43
N ILE A 145 -2.07 -11.47 20.24
CA ILE A 145 -3.06 -12.51 19.94
C ILE A 145 -2.71 -13.23 18.63
N SER A 146 -2.27 -12.48 17.60
CA SER A 146 -1.84 -13.08 16.32
C SER A 146 -0.61 -13.97 16.46
N ASP A 147 0.39 -13.55 17.25
CA ASP A 147 1.56 -14.37 17.54
C ASP A 147 1.19 -15.64 18.33
N PHE A 148 0.25 -15.52 19.26
CA PHE A 148 -0.28 -16.67 19.98
C PHE A 148 -0.96 -17.67 19.02
N PHE A 149 -1.78 -17.21 18.06
CA PHE A 149 -2.39 -18.07 17.04
C PHE A 149 -1.34 -18.80 16.21
N TYR A 150 -0.30 -18.09 15.79
CA TYR A 150 0.80 -18.67 15.02
C TYR A 150 1.57 -19.74 15.82
N GLN A 151 1.97 -19.43 17.05
CA GLN A 151 2.76 -20.32 17.90
C GLN A 151 2.00 -21.57 18.34
N ASN A 152 0.68 -21.47 18.51
CA ASN A 152 -0.16 -22.55 19.06
C ASN A 152 -1.06 -23.21 18.01
N ARG A 153 -0.75 -23.04 16.71
CA ARG A 153 -1.56 -23.52 15.58
C ARG A 153 -2.10 -24.94 15.76
N GLN A 154 -1.23 -25.92 16.02
CA GLN A 154 -1.60 -27.34 16.09
C GLN A 154 -2.64 -27.60 17.19
N ARG A 155 -2.47 -26.97 18.35
CA ARG A 155 -3.40 -27.07 19.47
C ARG A 155 -4.75 -26.46 19.11
N ILE A 156 -4.72 -25.23 18.56
CA ILE A 156 -5.94 -24.49 18.23
C ILE A 156 -6.75 -25.23 17.15
N GLU A 157 -6.10 -25.69 16.09
CA GLU A 157 -6.75 -26.46 15.02
C GLU A 157 -7.41 -27.73 15.57
N SER A 158 -6.72 -28.48 16.43
CA SER A 158 -7.24 -29.71 17.05
C SER A 158 -8.43 -29.47 17.98
N GLU A 159 -8.34 -28.47 18.87
CA GLU A 159 -9.42 -28.15 19.80
C GLU A 159 -10.67 -27.63 19.09
N LEU A 160 -10.50 -26.77 18.07
CA LEU A 160 -11.62 -26.24 17.30
C LEU A 160 -12.31 -27.32 16.45
N ALA A 161 -11.54 -28.24 15.84
CA ALA A 161 -12.11 -29.37 15.12
C ALA A 161 -12.89 -30.30 16.07
N ALA A 162 -12.37 -30.55 17.27
CA ALA A 162 -13.05 -31.34 18.30
C ALA A 162 -14.36 -30.67 18.76
N ALA A 163 -14.38 -29.34 18.91
CA ALA A 163 -15.57 -28.59 19.28
C ALA A 163 -16.66 -28.66 18.19
N GLN A 164 -16.31 -28.52 16.91
CA GLN A 164 -17.26 -28.61 15.80
C GLN A 164 -17.93 -29.99 15.70
N SER A 165 -17.18 -31.07 15.95
CA SER A 165 -17.75 -32.42 15.93
C SER A 165 -18.78 -32.70 17.03
N ARG A 166 -18.80 -31.89 18.11
CA ARG A 166 -19.71 -32.04 19.25
C ARG A 166 -21.03 -31.30 19.09
N GLU A 167 -21.13 -30.34 18.16
CA GLU A 167 -22.38 -29.64 17.82
C GLU A 167 -22.71 -29.81 16.32
N PRO A 168 -23.16 -31.01 15.89
CA PRO A 168 -23.59 -31.24 14.52
C PRO A 168 -24.98 -30.61 14.33
N GLY A 169 -25.06 -29.34 13.92
CA GLY A 169 -26.37 -28.72 13.72
C GLY A 169 -26.45 -27.30 13.14
N SER A 170 -25.34 -26.57 13.01
CA SER A 170 -25.36 -25.28 12.31
C SER A 170 -24.94 -25.42 10.85
N ASP A 171 -25.72 -26.18 10.06
CA ASP A 171 -25.59 -26.19 8.60
C ASP A 171 -26.01 -24.81 8.06
N VAL A 172 -25.06 -23.88 7.96
CA VAL A 172 -25.23 -22.64 7.20
C VAL A 172 -24.71 -22.89 5.78
N PRO A 173 -25.49 -22.68 4.71
CA PRO A 173 -25.06 -23.06 3.37
C PRO A 173 -24.02 -22.08 2.83
N GLY A 174 -22.80 -22.56 2.58
CA GLY A 174 -21.83 -21.91 1.69
C GLY A 174 -20.38 -21.94 2.17
N GLY A 175 -19.59 -22.90 1.66
CA GLY A 175 -18.12 -22.88 1.68
C GLY A 175 -17.48 -22.25 2.91
N GLU A 176 -17.57 -22.94 4.05
CA GLU A 176 -17.14 -22.41 5.33
C GLU A 176 -15.64 -22.09 5.36
N VAL A 177 -15.29 -21.02 6.07
CA VAL A 177 -13.90 -20.78 6.48
C VAL A 177 -13.58 -21.81 7.57
N PRO A 178 -12.46 -22.54 7.49
CA PRO A 178 -12.03 -23.39 8.59
C PRO A 178 -12.03 -22.59 9.91
N PRO A 179 -12.39 -23.18 11.06
CA PRO A 179 -12.53 -22.41 12.29
C PRO A 179 -11.22 -21.73 12.72
N PHE A 180 -10.05 -22.30 12.42
CA PHE A 180 -8.76 -21.63 12.63
C PHE A 180 -8.60 -20.38 11.74
N ASP A 181 -8.89 -20.51 10.45
CA ASP A 181 -8.88 -19.39 9.50
C ASP A 181 -9.94 -18.32 9.86
N ALA A 182 -11.05 -18.69 10.50
CA ALA A 182 -12.07 -17.75 10.97
C ALA A 182 -11.54 -16.83 12.09
N LEU A 183 -10.64 -17.31 12.95
CA LEU A 183 -9.95 -16.47 13.95
C LEU A 183 -9.11 -15.39 13.26
N TRP A 184 -8.36 -15.76 12.22
CA TRP A 184 -7.57 -14.82 11.43
C TRP A 184 -8.45 -13.82 10.69
N MET A 185 -9.54 -14.28 10.07
CA MET A 185 -10.50 -13.39 9.41
C MET A 185 -11.09 -12.38 10.40
N SER A 186 -11.50 -12.81 11.60
CA SER A 186 -11.97 -11.91 12.66
C SER A 186 -10.89 -10.87 13.02
N LEU A 187 -9.64 -11.30 13.18
CA LEU A 187 -8.52 -10.42 13.52
C LEU A 187 -8.26 -9.38 12.43
N TYR A 188 -8.18 -9.80 11.17
CA TYR A 188 -7.94 -8.89 10.05
C TYR A 188 -9.08 -7.90 9.83
N VAL A 189 -10.34 -8.33 9.94
CA VAL A 189 -11.50 -7.44 9.86
C VAL A 189 -11.44 -6.39 10.97
N LYS A 190 -11.16 -6.79 12.21
CA LYS A 190 -11.05 -5.86 13.34
C LYS A 190 -9.88 -4.88 13.22
N GLN A 191 -8.73 -5.33 12.74
CA GLN A 191 -7.63 -4.44 12.42
C GLN A 191 -7.97 -3.48 11.26
N GLY A 192 -8.71 -3.95 10.25
CA GLY A 192 -9.22 -3.11 9.15
C GLY A 192 -10.19 -2.02 9.61
N GLU A 193 -11.11 -2.34 10.54
CA GLU A 193 -12.02 -1.36 11.17
C GLU A 193 -11.24 -0.24 11.89
N LEU A 194 -10.13 -0.57 12.54
CA LEU A 194 -9.26 0.41 13.23
C LEU A 194 -8.48 1.30 12.26
N CYS A 195 -8.25 0.86 11.02
CA CYS A 195 -7.55 1.64 9.99
C CYS A 195 -8.37 2.85 9.50
N VAL A 196 -9.65 2.95 9.86
CA VAL A 196 -10.53 4.07 9.51
C VAL A 196 -11.01 4.87 10.72
N ASP A 197 -10.34 4.71 11.87
CA ASP A 197 -10.57 5.53 13.07
C ASP A 197 -10.37 7.03 12.79
N GLN A 198 -11.09 7.89 13.52
CA GLN A 198 -10.97 9.34 13.35
C GLN A 198 -9.57 9.86 13.69
N ARG A 199 -8.85 9.18 14.60
CA ARG A 199 -7.54 9.59 15.11
C ARG A 199 -6.42 9.05 14.21
N PRO A 200 -5.56 9.90 13.64
CA PRO A 200 -4.49 9.48 12.72
C PRO A 200 -3.51 8.47 13.32
N ALA A 201 -3.15 8.64 14.61
CA ALA A 201 -2.23 7.74 15.29
C ALA A 201 -2.78 6.29 15.37
N VAL A 202 -4.09 6.14 15.58
CA VAL A 202 -4.76 4.84 15.63
C VAL A 202 -4.78 4.21 14.23
N ARG A 203 -5.17 4.96 13.19
CA ARG A 203 -5.14 4.47 11.80
C ARG A 203 -3.76 3.99 11.38
N LYS A 204 -2.73 4.78 11.66
CA LYS A 204 -1.34 4.46 11.33
C LYS A 204 -0.89 3.18 12.03
N SER A 205 -1.09 3.09 13.34
CA SER A 205 -0.71 1.91 14.13
C SER A 205 -1.48 0.67 13.66
N ALA A 206 -2.80 0.77 13.47
CA ALA A 206 -3.62 -0.33 13.01
C ALA A 206 -3.25 -0.81 11.61
N GLY A 207 -3.01 0.10 10.66
CA GLY A 207 -2.60 -0.24 9.30
C GLY A 207 -1.22 -0.92 9.27
N GLN A 208 -0.26 -0.42 10.04
CA GLN A 208 1.04 -1.08 10.19
C GLN A 208 0.90 -2.48 10.79
N THR A 209 0.15 -2.63 11.87
CA THR A 209 -0.10 -3.94 12.49
C THR A 209 -0.81 -4.89 11.53
N LEU A 210 -1.88 -4.46 10.84
CA LEU A 210 -2.62 -5.28 9.86
C LEU A 210 -1.71 -5.89 8.80
N PHE A 211 -0.98 -5.04 8.07
CA PHE A 211 -0.13 -5.52 6.98
C PHE A 211 1.07 -6.31 7.49
N SER A 212 1.56 -6.02 8.71
CA SER A 212 2.61 -6.83 9.34
C SER A 212 2.09 -8.21 9.73
N THR A 213 0.88 -8.30 10.29
CA THR A 213 0.23 -9.57 10.65
C THR A 213 -0.08 -10.41 9.41
N ILE A 214 -0.55 -9.79 8.31
CA ILE A 214 -0.74 -10.50 7.03
C ILE A 214 0.60 -10.98 6.45
N SER A 215 1.63 -10.15 6.49
CA SER A 215 2.95 -10.48 5.96
C SER A 215 3.60 -11.64 6.74
N ALA A 216 3.57 -11.58 8.07
CA ALA A 216 4.18 -12.58 8.94
C ALA A 216 3.41 -13.91 8.93
N HIS A 217 2.08 -13.84 9.05
CA HIS A 217 1.26 -15.02 9.39
C HIS A 217 0.32 -15.46 8.28
N GLY A 218 0.12 -14.68 7.21
CA GLY A 218 -0.82 -15.02 6.13
C GLY A 218 -0.47 -16.30 5.37
N GLY A 219 0.74 -16.84 5.53
CA GLY A 219 1.10 -18.17 5.00
C GLY A 219 0.38 -19.34 5.67
N LEU A 220 -0.27 -19.12 6.82
CA LEU A 220 -1.04 -20.14 7.53
C LEU A 220 -2.42 -20.41 6.94
N LEU A 221 -2.98 -19.43 6.22
CA LEU A 221 -4.35 -19.49 5.71
C LEU A 221 -4.47 -20.49 4.56
N GLN A 222 -5.63 -21.15 4.47
CA GLN A 222 -5.96 -21.94 3.30
C GLN A 222 -6.15 -21.07 2.07
N THR A 223 -5.87 -21.64 0.89
CA THR A 223 -6.02 -20.96 -0.41
C THR A 223 -7.41 -20.34 -0.61
N ASN A 224 -8.48 -21.03 -0.22
CA ASN A 224 -9.85 -20.52 -0.38
C ASN A 224 -10.16 -19.35 0.57
N THR A 225 -9.48 -19.27 1.72
CA THR A 225 -9.64 -18.16 2.67
C THR A 225 -9.05 -16.87 2.12
N TRP A 226 -8.00 -16.95 1.29
CA TRP A 226 -7.41 -15.76 0.64
C TRP A 226 -8.41 -15.00 -0.22
N LYS A 227 -9.38 -15.69 -0.84
CA LYS A 227 -10.49 -15.04 -1.52
C LYS A 227 -11.27 -14.14 -0.56
N LYS A 228 -11.60 -14.62 0.64
CA LYS A 228 -12.28 -13.82 1.66
C LYS A 228 -11.40 -12.70 2.20
N VAL A 229 -10.09 -12.90 2.38
CA VAL A 229 -9.16 -11.82 2.77
C VAL A 229 -9.20 -10.67 1.76
N VAL A 230 -9.12 -10.98 0.46
CA VAL A 230 -9.16 -9.97 -0.60
C VAL A 230 -10.48 -9.19 -0.59
N TRP A 231 -11.62 -9.90 -0.58
CA TRP A 231 -12.94 -9.28 -0.76
C TRP A 231 -13.59 -8.75 0.52
N GLN A 232 -13.21 -9.24 1.69
CA GLN A 232 -13.83 -8.87 2.98
C GLN A 232 -12.90 -8.06 3.88
N VAL A 233 -11.60 -7.95 3.54
CA VAL A 233 -10.63 -7.15 4.31
C VAL A 233 -9.97 -6.10 3.42
N LEU A 234 -9.23 -6.51 2.39
CA LEU A 234 -8.34 -5.60 1.65
C LEU A 234 -9.10 -4.56 0.81
N PHE A 235 -10.06 -4.99 -0.01
CA PHE A 235 -10.83 -4.04 -0.82
C PHE A 235 -11.79 -3.18 -0.01
N PRO A 236 -12.52 -3.71 1.00
CA PRO A 236 -13.30 -2.85 1.89
C PRO A 236 -12.47 -1.81 2.61
N LEU A 237 -11.21 -2.12 2.98
CA LEU A 237 -10.29 -1.14 3.54
C LEU A 237 -10.00 -0.01 2.54
N LEU A 238 -9.64 -0.33 1.29
CA LEU A 238 -9.36 0.68 0.26
C LEU A 238 -10.59 1.55 -0.03
N GLU A 239 -11.77 0.94 -0.14
CA GLU A 239 -13.04 1.63 -0.38
C GLU A 239 -13.35 2.63 0.74
N ASN A 240 -13.26 2.19 2.00
CA ASN A 240 -13.56 3.05 3.14
C ASN A 240 -12.55 4.19 3.30
N VAL A 241 -11.27 3.93 3.08
CA VAL A 241 -10.21 4.96 3.12
C VAL A 241 -10.42 5.98 2.01
N GLN A 242 -10.73 5.54 0.79
CA GLN A 242 -11.02 6.43 -0.33
C GLN A 242 -12.24 7.32 -0.04
N LYS A 243 -13.32 6.73 0.48
CA LYS A 243 -14.54 7.46 0.85
C LYS A 243 -14.25 8.55 1.89
N LEU A 244 -13.58 8.20 2.99
CA LEU A 244 -13.29 9.14 4.07
C LEU A 244 -12.29 10.23 3.65
N SER A 245 -11.27 9.86 2.87
CA SER A 245 -10.31 10.80 2.30
C SER A 245 -10.97 11.82 1.37
N SER A 246 -11.90 11.39 0.51
CA SER A 246 -12.62 12.30 -0.40
C SER A 246 -13.51 13.34 0.31
N THR A 247 -13.93 13.04 1.53
CA THR A 247 -14.75 13.93 2.37
C THR A 247 -13.95 14.72 3.39
N ALA A 248 -12.63 14.54 3.45
CA ALA A 248 -11.77 15.16 4.44
C ALA A 248 -11.64 16.68 4.19
N SER A 249 -11.69 17.46 5.27
CA SER A 249 -11.56 18.91 5.19
C SER A 249 -10.15 19.35 4.82
N ASN A 250 -10.07 20.33 3.92
CA ASN A 250 -8.85 21.08 3.60
C ASN A 250 -8.63 22.29 4.53
N VAL A 251 -9.57 22.54 5.46
CA VAL A 251 -9.48 23.58 6.49
C VAL A 251 -8.71 23.05 7.69
N LYS A 252 -7.88 23.90 8.31
CA LYS A 252 -7.15 23.58 9.53
C LYS A 252 -8.10 23.59 10.73
N ASP A 253 -7.99 22.59 11.60
CA ASP A 253 -8.74 22.58 12.85
C ASP A 253 -8.08 23.53 13.87
N GLU A 254 -8.62 24.75 14.02
CA GLU A 254 -8.12 25.75 14.97
C GLU A 254 -8.24 25.33 16.44
N ALA A 255 -9.07 24.32 16.75
CA ALA A 255 -9.36 23.86 18.11
C ALA A 255 -8.34 22.84 18.66
N ALA A 256 -7.41 22.32 17.84
CA ALA A 256 -6.50 21.23 18.24
C ALA A 256 -5.11 21.68 18.72
N THR A 257 -4.72 22.93 18.49
CA THR A 257 -3.36 23.41 18.81
C THR A 257 -3.36 24.36 19.99
N GLY A 258 -3.29 23.82 21.21
CA GLY A 258 -2.85 24.59 22.37
C GLY A 258 -1.38 24.99 22.18
N ASN A 259 -1.12 26.29 21.93
CA ASN A 259 0.12 27.03 22.17
C ASN A 259 1.47 26.29 22.05
N ILE A 260 1.73 25.58 20.95
CA ILE A 260 3.10 25.18 20.62
C ILE A 260 3.39 25.53 19.16
N LEU A 261 4.33 26.46 18.95
CA LEU A 261 4.91 26.79 17.65
C LEU A 261 5.69 25.57 17.12
N ILE A 262 5.02 24.68 16.40
CA ILE A 262 5.64 23.56 15.68
C ILE A 262 5.18 23.62 14.21
N HIS A 263 6.16 23.48 13.31
CA HIS A 263 6.10 23.58 11.86
C HIS A 263 4.73 23.32 11.17
N HIS A 264 4.28 24.36 10.45
CA HIS A 264 3.00 24.55 9.75
C HIS A 264 2.67 23.61 8.55
N SER A 265 3.25 22.41 8.46
CA SER A 265 3.16 21.56 7.25
C SER A 265 2.17 20.38 7.33
N ARG A 266 1.52 20.09 8.48
CA ARG A 266 0.76 18.83 8.68
C ARG A 266 -0.64 18.96 9.30
N ASP A 267 -1.27 20.13 9.20
CA ASP A 267 -2.43 20.46 10.05
C ASP A 267 -3.84 20.28 9.44
N THR A 268 -3.98 19.64 8.26
CA THR A 268 -5.32 19.40 7.67
C THR A 268 -5.70 17.93 7.75
N ALA A 269 -7.01 17.68 7.93
CA ALA A 269 -7.56 16.33 7.90
C ALA A 269 -7.21 15.62 6.58
N GLU A 270 -7.24 16.35 5.46
CA GLU A 270 -6.82 15.88 4.14
C GLU A 270 -5.40 15.25 4.15
N LYS A 271 -4.40 15.91 4.75
CA LYS A 271 -3.02 15.39 4.79
C LYS A 271 -2.91 14.11 5.62
N GLN A 272 -3.65 14.04 6.73
CA GLN A 272 -3.65 12.85 7.59
C GLN A 272 -4.36 11.66 6.91
N TRP A 273 -5.38 11.93 6.08
CA TRP A 273 -6.01 10.91 5.25
C TRP A 273 -5.14 10.52 4.05
N ALA A 274 -4.37 11.44 3.49
CA ALA A 274 -3.36 11.13 2.47
C ALA A 274 -2.33 10.12 3.00
N GLU A 275 -1.79 10.32 4.20
CA GLU A 275 -0.88 9.35 4.84
C GLU A 275 -1.54 7.96 5.00
N THR A 276 -2.84 7.93 5.30
CA THR A 276 -3.61 6.67 5.43
C THR A 276 -3.82 6.01 4.07
N CYS A 277 -4.17 6.78 3.02
CA CYS A 277 -4.30 6.28 1.65
C CYS A 277 -3.00 5.64 1.16
N VAL A 278 -1.87 6.32 1.38
CA VAL A 278 -0.53 5.82 1.02
C VAL A 278 -0.25 4.49 1.74
N LEU A 279 -0.46 4.42 3.05
CA LEU A 279 -0.21 3.23 3.85
C LEU A 279 -1.08 2.05 3.39
N SER A 280 -2.38 2.27 3.20
CA SER A 280 -3.34 1.23 2.81
C SER A 280 -3.08 0.72 1.39
N LEU A 281 -2.88 1.61 0.41
CA LEU A 281 -2.62 1.22 -0.97
C LEU A 281 -1.31 0.43 -1.10
N ALA A 282 -0.23 0.91 -0.48
CA ALA A 282 1.06 0.21 -0.47
C ALA A 282 0.98 -1.14 0.26
N GLY A 283 0.23 -1.22 1.36
CA GLY A 283 0.02 -2.48 2.08
C GLY A 283 -0.74 -3.52 1.25
N VAL A 284 -1.79 -3.11 0.54
CA VAL A 284 -2.54 -4.00 -0.36
C VAL A 284 -1.69 -4.43 -1.55
N ALA A 285 -0.99 -3.51 -2.22
CA ALA A 285 -0.10 -3.81 -3.33
C ALA A 285 0.99 -4.82 -2.93
N ARG A 286 1.64 -4.62 -1.77
CA ARG A 286 2.60 -5.57 -1.20
C ARG A 286 2.00 -6.93 -0.92
N THR A 287 0.80 -6.97 -0.34
CA THR A 287 0.10 -8.22 -0.05
C THR A 287 -0.21 -8.99 -1.35
N PHE A 288 -0.71 -8.30 -2.38
CA PHE A 288 -0.96 -8.88 -3.69
C PHE A 288 0.30 -9.44 -4.32
N ASN A 289 1.42 -8.71 -4.24
CA ASN A 289 2.67 -9.18 -4.82
C ASN A 289 3.23 -10.39 -4.05
N ALA A 290 3.31 -10.30 -2.72
CA ALA A 290 3.83 -11.35 -1.85
C ALA A 290 3.03 -12.66 -1.91
N LYS A 291 1.72 -12.57 -2.18
CA LYS A 291 0.80 -13.72 -2.22
C LYS A 291 0.31 -14.05 -3.62
N ARG A 292 0.91 -13.46 -4.67
CA ARG A 292 0.52 -13.63 -6.08
C ARG A 292 0.28 -15.08 -6.46
N LYS A 293 1.20 -15.99 -6.12
CA LYS A 293 1.09 -17.42 -6.44
C LYS A 293 -0.17 -18.06 -5.86
N VAL A 294 -0.53 -17.72 -4.62
CA VAL A 294 -1.75 -18.22 -3.97
C VAL A 294 -2.97 -17.53 -4.59
N LEU A 295 -2.90 -16.22 -4.80
CA LEU A 295 -3.99 -15.45 -5.37
C LEU A 295 -4.32 -15.89 -6.80
N GLN A 296 -3.35 -16.21 -7.65
CA GLN A 296 -3.61 -16.72 -9.01
C GLN A 296 -4.42 -18.04 -9.02
N THR A 297 -4.39 -18.81 -7.93
CA THR A 297 -5.18 -20.03 -7.83
C THR A 297 -6.63 -19.79 -7.42
N ILE A 298 -7.00 -18.56 -7.01
CA ILE A 298 -8.39 -18.20 -6.75
C ILE A 298 -9.07 -17.84 -8.07
N GLY A 299 -10.23 -18.42 -8.36
CA GLY A 299 -10.89 -18.28 -9.67
C GLY A 299 -11.30 -16.85 -10.06
N ASP A 300 -11.29 -15.90 -9.14
CA ASP A 300 -11.62 -14.49 -9.34
C ASP A 300 -10.42 -13.53 -9.28
N PHE A 301 -9.19 -14.06 -9.39
CA PHE A 301 -7.97 -13.25 -9.46
C PHE A 301 -8.00 -12.15 -10.53
N PRO A 302 -8.47 -12.37 -11.78
CA PRO A 302 -8.49 -11.32 -12.80
C PRO A 302 -9.36 -10.12 -12.43
N ARG A 303 -10.47 -10.37 -11.71
CA ARG A 303 -11.35 -9.33 -11.18
C ARG A 303 -10.64 -8.56 -10.08
N ALA A 304 -9.98 -9.25 -9.16
CA ALA A 304 -9.21 -8.62 -8.09
C ALA A 304 -8.05 -7.79 -8.65
N TRP A 305 -7.32 -8.29 -9.64
CA TRP A 305 -6.25 -7.58 -10.33
C TRP A 305 -6.75 -6.29 -10.99
N SER A 306 -7.86 -6.37 -11.72
CA SER A 306 -8.46 -5.21 -12.39
C SER A 306 -8.90 -4.15 -11.37
N LEU A 307 -9.51 -4.57 -10.26
CA LEU A 307 -9.93 -3.64 -9.21
C LEU A 307 -8.75 -2.99 -8.49
N LEU A 308 -7.65 -3.72 -8.24
CA LEU A 308 -6.43 -3.13 -7.69
C LEU A 308 -5.83 -2.08 -8.64
N LEU A 309 -5.79 -2.37 -9.94
CA LEU A 309 -5.34 -1.42 -10.96
C LEU A 309 -6.23 -0.16 -11.02
N GLU A 310 -7.55 -0.31 -10.85
CA GLU A 310 -8.48 0.82 -10.78
C GLU A 310 -8.22 1.72 -9.56
N TYR A 311 -7.94 1.13 -8.39
CA TYR A 311 -7.52 1.90 -7.21
C TYR A 311 -6.19 2.63 -7.45
N ILE A 312 -5.21 1.98 -8.09
CA ILE A 312 -3.93 2.59 -8.44
C ILE A 312 -4.15 3.76 -9.42
N GLU A 313 -4.94 3.56 -10.48
CA GLU A 313 -5.26 4.60 -11.46
C GLU A 313 -5.92 5.81 -10.79
N THR A 314 -6.95 5.56 -9.97
CA THR A 314 -7.68 6.62 -9.28
C THR A 314 -6.79 7.43 -8.33
N ASN A 315 -5.94 6.75 -7.56
CA ASN A 315 -5.01 7.42 -6.64
C ASN A 315 -3.86 8.13 -7.38
N ALA A 316 -3.37 7.59 -8.50
CA ALA A 316 -2.36 8.26 -9.33
C ALA A 316 -2.89 9.55 -9.96
N MET A 317 -4.19 9.63 -10.18
CA MET A 317 -4.88 10.79 -10.77
C MET A 317 -5.39 11.81 -9.74
N CYS A 318 -5.13 11.62 -8.44
CA CYS A 318 -5.58 12.56 -7.43
C CYS A 318 -4.69 13.82 -7.36
N ASN A 319 -5.27 14.94 -6.92
CA ASN A 319 -4.57 16.22 -6.77
C ASN A 319 -3.71 16.29 -5.49
N ASN A 320 -3.13 15.17 -5.06
CA ASN A 320 -2.24 15.10 -3.90
C ASN A 320 -0.93 14.41 -4.31
N ALA A 321 0.18 15.15 -4.29
CA ALA A 321 1.47 14.68 -4.77
C ALA A 321 2.04 13.47 -3.99
N GLU A 322 1.70 13.32 -2.71
CA GLU A 322 2.14 12.17 -1.91
C GLU A 322 1.38 10.91 -2.29
N VAL A 323 0.04 11.02 -2.40
CA VAL A 323 -0.84 9.90 -2.77
C VAL A 323 -0.59 9.47 -4.22
N SER A 324 -0.49 10.42 -5.16
CA SER A 324 -0.28 10.10 -6.57
C SER A 324 1.08 9.43 -6.82
N LEU A 325 2.14 9.90 -6.15
CA LEU A 325 3.45 9.25 -6.21
C LEU A 325 3.42 7.85 -5.57
N ALA A 326 2.76 7.69 -4.43
CA ALA A 326 2.63 6.39 -3.78
C ALA A 326 1.84 5.37 -4.63
N ALA A 327 0.85 5.83 -5.40
CA ALA A 327 0.12 4.97 -6.32
C ALA A 327 1.04 4.42 -7.42
N LEU A 328 1.91 5.25 -8.01
CA LEU A 328 2.90 4.78 -8.99
C LEU A 328 3.92 3.82 -8.38
N LYS A 329 4.40 4.09 -7.15
CA LYS A 329 5.28 3.14 -6.44
C LYS A 329 4.58 1.80 -6.19
N SER A 330 3.31 1.84 -5.78
CA SER A 330 2.49 0.64 -5.61
C SER A 330 2.29 -0.10 -6.94
N PHE A 331 2.15 0.64 -8.04
CA PHE A 331 2.10 0.05 -9.37
C PHE A 331 3.41 -0.67 -9.71
N GLN A 332 4.55 0.01 -9.56
CA GLN A 332 5.87 -0.60 -9.80
C GLN A 332 6.07 -1.87 -8.97
N GLU A 333 5.63 -1.87 -7.71
CA GLU A 333 5.75 -3.03 -6.82
C GLU A 333 4.96 -4.24 -7.31
N ILE A 334 3.74 -4.04 -7.85
CA ILE A 334 2.96 -5.14 -8.44
C ILE A 334 3.42 -5.55 -9.84
N LEU A 335 4.38 -4.85 -10.46
CA LEU A 335 4.98 -5.29 -11.73
C LEU A 335 6.20 -6.18 -11.53
N GLN A 336 6.85 -6.10 -10.37
CA GLN A 336 8.03 -6.90 -10.06
C GLN A 336 7.62 -8.37 -9.90
N MET A 337 7.91 -9.19 -10.91
CA MET A 337 7.94 -10.64 -10.72
C MET A 337 9.09 -10.95 -9.79
N SER A 338 8.82 -11.69 -8.72
CA SER A 338 9.80 -12.10 -7.72
C SER A 338 10.98 -12.81 -8.39
N GLY A 339 12.07 -12.07 -8.63
CA GLY A 339 13.39 -12.60 -8.30
C GLY A 339 13.40 -12.84 -6.79
N ASP A 340 13.84 -14.02 -6.39
CA ASP A 340 13.87 -14.48 -5.00
C ASP A 340 14.30 -13.34 -4.05
N PRO A 341 13.52 -12.99 -3.00
CA PRO A 341 13.85 -11.88 -2.13
C PRO A 341 14.95 -12.33 -1.16
N LYS A 342 16.20 -12.23 -1.59
CA LYS A 342 17.32 -12.04 -0.66
C LYS A 342 17.68 -10.55 -0.65
N ASP A 343 17.62 -9.96 0.54
CA ASP A 343 18.34 -8.75 0.98
C ASP A 343 17.79 -7.32 0.78
N LYS A 344 16.48 -7.05 0.69
CA LYS A 344 16.02 -5.62 0.70
C LYS A 344 14.80 -5.26 1.55
N SER A 345 14.33 -6.11 2.45
CA SER A 345 13.14 -5.81 3.29
C SER A 345 13.43 -5.12 4.62
N ASP A 346 14.69 -4.84 4.99
CA ASP A 346 15.03 -4.46 6.37
C ASP A 346 15.13 -2.95 6.67
N ASP A 347 15.10 -2.07 5.66
CA ASP A 347 15.46 -0.65 5.88
C ASP A 347 14.30 0.35 6.11
N LEU A 348 13.02 -0.07 6.09
CA LEU A 348 11.89 0.87 6.23
C LEU A 348 10.92 0.58 7.40
N LEU A 349 11.25 -0.34 8.31
CA LEU A 349 10.39 -0.69 9.45
C LEU A 349 11.07 -0.63 10.82
N THR A 350 12.20 0.07 10.96
CA THR A 350 12.89 0.23 12.25
C THR A 350 12.21 1.27 13.15
N LEU A 351 11.10 0.89 13.78
CA LEU A 351 10.61 1.49 15.02
C LEU A 351 9.64 0.52 15.72
N MET A 352 10.20 -0.61 16.18
CA MET A 352 9.85 -1.39 17.39
C MET A 352 10.37 -2.83 17.20
N LYS A 353 11.57 -3.11 17.72
CA LYS A 353 12.03 -4.50 17.99
C LYS A 353 11.88 -4.76 19.49
N PRO A 354 11.18 -5.81 19.93
CA PRO A 354 11.43 -6.45 21.22
C PRO A 354 12.51 -7.54 21.09
N PRO A 355 13.11 -7.98 22.22
CA PRO A 355 14.40 -8.66 22.23
C PRO A 355 14.31 -10.15 21.87
N SER A 356 15.43 -10.61 21.30
CA SER A 356 15.82 -11.95 20.89
C SER A 356 15.41 -13.09 21.83
N GLU A 357 15.05 -14.27 21.31
CA GLU A 357 15.99 -15.36 20.97
C GLU A 357 15.30 -16.61 20.39
N VAL A 358 16.16 -17.44 19.78
CA VAL A 358 16.02 -18.85 19.37
C VAL A 358 15.50 -19.11 17.95
N VAL A 359 16.49 -19.22 17.05
CA VAL A 359 16.44 -19.74 15.69
C VAL A 359 16.27 -21.26 15.75
N MET A 360 15.19 -21.79 15.16
CA MET A 360 15.08 -23.21 14.81
C MET A 360 14.80 -23.36 13.31
N SER A 361 15.73 -24.05 12.66
CA SER A 361 15.78 -24.45 11.26
C SER A 361 14.51 -25.19 10.80
N ARG A 362 13.93 -24.79 9.66
CA ARG A 362 12.88 -25.54 8.95
C ARG A 362 13.48 -26.30 7.76
N SER A 363 13.19 -27.59 7.70
CA SER A 363 13.44 -28.49 6.57
C SER A 363 12.43 -28.23 5.45
N GLU A 364 12.91 -28.15 4.21
CA GLU A 364 12.09 -28.00 3.00
C GLU A 364 11.62 -29.37 2.50
N ASP A 365 10.30 -29.61 2.54
CA ASP A 365 9.68 -30.72 1.82
C ASP A 365 9.19 -30.25 0.44
N THR A 366 9.82 -30.79 -0.59
CA THR A 366 9.52 -30.56 -2.00
C THR A 366 8.27 -31.35 -2.40
N SER A 367 7.13 -30.67 -2.51
CA SER A 367 5.93 -31.24 -3.11
C SER A 367 5.91 -30.98 -4.62
N LYS A 368 6.00 -32.06 -5.39
CA LYS A 368 5.92 -32.11 -6.86
C LYS A 368 4.61 -31.53 -7.38
N ALA A 369 4.69 -30.51 -8.23
CA ALA A 369 3.55 -29.98 -8.98
C ALA A 369 3.15 -30.93 -10.12
N LEU A 370 1.85 -31.24 -10.23
CA LEU A 370 1.25 -31.88 -11.40
C LEU A 370 1.14 -30.88 -12.57
N PRO A 371 1.25 -31.33 -13.83
CA PRO A 371 1.16 -30.45 -15.00
C PRO A 371 -0.29 -30.07 -15.29
N ARG A 372 -0.61 -28.76 -15.24
CA ARG A 372 -1.85 -28.16 -15.76
C ARG A 372 -1.63 -27.63 -17.19
N SER A 373 -2.68 -27.60 -17.99
CA SER A 373 -2.68 -27.24 -19.43
C SER A 373 -2.18 -25.82 -19.69
N SER A 374 -1.15 -25.68 -20.51
CA SER A 374 -0.37 -24.45 -20.70
C SER A 374 -1.00 -23.34 -21.57
N SER A 375 -2.12 -23.57 -22.26
CA SER A 375 -2.71 -22.56 -23.15
C SER A 375 -3.61 -21.55 -22.43
N GLU A 376 -4.47 -21.99 -21.49
CA GLU A 376 -5.43 -21.11 -20.80
C GLU A 376 -4.74 -20.13 -19.83
N ASP A 377 -3.68 -20.58 -19.16
CA ASP A 377 -2.88 -19.74 -18.26
C ASP A 377 -2.16 -18.61 -19.02
N SER A 378 -1.75 -18.85 -20.28
CA SER A 378 -1.09 -17.86 -21.13
C SER A 378 -2.04 -16.75 -21.58
N ASP A 379 -3.28 -17.08 -21.94
CA ASP A 379 -4.28 -16.10 -22.36
C ASP A 379 -4.78 -15.24 -21.18
N LEU A 380 -4.90 -15.86 -20.00
CA LEU A 380 -5.24 -15.15 -18.78
C LEU A 380 -4.16 -14.14 -18.40
N ASP A 381 -2.90 -14.58 -18.37
CA ASP A 381 -1.77 -13.69 -18.05
C ASP A 381 -1.67 -12.53 -19.05
N LEU A 382 -1.91 -12.81 -20.34
CA LEU A 382 -1.99 -11.80 -21.38
C LEU A 382 -3.04 -10.72 -21.09
N ALA A 383 -4.23 -11.12 -20.65
CA ALA A 383 -5.31 -10.19 -20.30
C ALA A 383 -4.95 -9.30 -19.10
N LEU A 384 -4.29 -9.87 -18.07
CA LEU A 384 -3.85 -9.13 -16.88
C LEU A 384 -2.86 -8.02 -17.23
N TRP A 385 -1.84 -8.33 -18.03
CA TRP A 385 -0.82 -7.36 -18.44
C TRP A 385 -1.35 -6.38 -19.50
N THR A 386 -2.38 -6.76 -20.25
CA THR A 386 -3.13 -5.83 -21.10
C THR A 386 -3.91 -4.81 -20.28
N ALA A 387 -4.51 -5.19 -19.16
CA ALA A 387 -5.13 -4.26 -18.24
C ALA A 387 -4.09 -3.30 -17.63
N ALA A 388 -2.94 -3.82 -17.17
CA ALA A 388 -1.86 -3.00 -16.64
C ALA A 388 -1.32 -1.97 -17.66
N TRP A 389 -1.10 -2.39 -18.90
CA TRP A 389 -0.70 -1.49 -19.99
C TRP A 389 -1.70 -0.36 -20.22
N LYS A 390 -3.00 -0.68 -20.22
CA LYS A 390 -4.06 0.32 -20.38
C LYS A 390 -4.06 1.32 -19.21
N VAL A 391 -3.93 0.85 -17.97
CA VAL A 391 -3.86 1.72 -16.79
C VAL A 391 -2.64 2.63 -16.85
N TRP A 392 -1.46 2.11 -17.18
CA TRP A 392 -0.26 2.94 -17.34
C TRP A 392 -0.44 4.03 -18.40
N LEU A 393 -1.02 3.67 -19.55
CA LEU A 393 -1.34 4.63 -20.61
C LEU A 393 -2.35 5.68 -20.17
N ASN A 394 -3.42 5.30 -19.47
CA ASN A 394 -4.43 6.22 -18.99
C ASN A 394 -3.84 7.23 -17.99
N ILE A 395 -3.04 6.75 -17.03
CA ILE A 395 -2.33 7.62 -16.08
C ILE A 395 -1.40 8.57 -16.84
N GLY A 396 -0.57 8.04 -17.74
CA GLY A 396 0.39 8.85 -18.47
C GLY A 396 -0.25 9.91 -19.35
N THR A 397 -1.26 9.54 -20.14
CA THR A 397 -1.97 10.47 -21.04
C THR A 397 -2.77 11.53 -20.28
N SER A 398 -3.36 11.17 -19.14
CA SER A 398 -4.21 12.08 -18.38
C SER A 398 -3.38 13.00 -17.46
N ALA A 399 -2.40 12.46 -16.74
CA ALA A 399 -1.57 13.24 -15.82
C ALA A 399 -0.65 14.24 -16.55
N THR A 400 -0.21 13.92 -17.76
CA THR A 400 0.66 14.80 -18.56
C THR A 400 -0.11 15.70 -19.53
N LYS A 401 -1.44 15.74 -19.43
CA LYS A 401 -2.26 16.62 -20.27
C LYS A 401 -2.10 18.07 -19.81
N PRO A 402 -1.77 19.02 -20.72
CA PRO A 402 -1.73 20.43 -20.35
C PRO A 402 -3.08 20.92 -19.84
N PRO A 403 -3.10 21.81 -18.83
CA PRO A 403 -4.34 22.35 -18.31
C PRO A 403 -5.10 23.13 -19.40
N PRO A 404 -6.45 23.06 -19.39
CA PRO A 404 -7.26 23.79 -20.36
C PRO A 404 -7.08 25.30 -20.18
N SER A 405 -6.86 26.03 -21.28
CA SER A 405 -6.88 27.49 -21.30
C SER A 405 -8.11 27.99 -22.04
N PRO A 406 -9.22 28.30 -21.35
CA PRO A 406 -10.35 28.97 -21.97
C PRO A 406 -9.96 30.41 -22.33
N GLY A 407 -9.90 30.71 -23.62
CA GLY A 407 -9.70 32.06 -24.15
C GLY A 407 -8.25 32.57 -24.23
N GLY A 408 -7.26 31.67 -24.18
CA GLY A 408 -5.85 32.05 -24.40
C GLY A 408 -5.18 32.76 -23.22
N LYS A 409 -5.78 32.68 -22.02
CA LYS A 409 -5.22 33.23 -20.78
C LYS A 409 -4.43 32.16 -20.03
N ALA A 410 -3.37 32.58 -19.33
CA ALA A 410 -2.58 31.69 -18.49
C ALA A 410 -3.48 30.98 -17.45
N PRO A 411 -3.24 29.68 -17.16
CA PRO A 411 -4.00 28.93 -16.18
C PRO A 411 -3.94 29.58 -14.78
N ASP A 412 -5.01 29.45 -14.00
CA ASP A 412 -5.08 29.95 -12.61
C ASP A 412 -3.95 29.37 -11.74
N ARG A 413 -3.48 30.14 -10.75
CA ARG A 413 -2.42 29.72 -9.79
C ARG A 413 -2.73 28.45 -8.98
N GLY A 414 -3.95 27.92 -9.05
CA GLY A 414 -4.39 26.70 -8.35
C GLY A 414 -4.37 25.41 -9.19
N VAL A 415 -3.85 25.45 -10.42
CA VAL A 415 -3.82 24.26 -11.29
C VAL A 415 -2.78 23.26 -10.79
N TYR A 416 -3.23 22.03 -10.50
CA TYR A 416 -2.36 20.92 -10.14
C TYR A 416 -1.50 20.52 -11.35
N VAL A 417 -0.18 20.53 -11.16
CA VAL A 417 0.79 20.01 -12.12
C VAL A 417 1.56 18.88 -11.45
N PRO A 418 1.73 17.71 -12.11
CA PRO A 418 2.44 16.59 -11.50
C PRO A 418 3.87 16.94 -11.10
N SER A 419 4.31 16.37 -9.98
CA SER A 419 5.69 16.54 -9.51
C SER A 419 6.68 15.80 -10.41
N GLN A 420 7.94 16.26 -10.45
CA GLN A 420 9.00 15.56 -11.18
C GLN A 420 9.25 14.15 -10.64
N ALA A 421 9.08 13.93 -9.33
CA ALA A 421 9.15 12.59 -8.73
C ALA A 421 8.05 11.66 -9.26
N PHE A 422 6.82 12.16 -9.38
CA PHE A 422 5.70 11.42 -9.98
C PHE A 422 6.00 11.05 -11.44
N LEU A 423 6.40 12.03 -12.25
CA LEU A 423 6.70 11.80 -13.67
C LEU A 423 7.85 10.81 -13.86
N THR A 424 8.91 10.93 -13.04
CA THR A 424 10.04 10.00 -13.06
C THR A 424 9.56 8.58 -12.74
N ALA A 425 8.75 8.40 -11.68
CA ALA A 425 8.19 7.09 -11.33
C ALA A 425 7.27 6.54 -12.45
N LEU A 426 6.48 7.39 -13.10
CA LEU A 426 5.61 6.99 -14.20
C LEU A 426 6.43 6.39 -15.34
N ILE A 427 7.50 7.06 -15.77
CA ILE A 427 8.35 6.56 -16.85
C ILE A 427 9.14 5.32 -16.41
N GLN A 428 9.62 5.28 -15.17
CA GLN A 428 10.29 4.09 -14.61
C GLN A 428 9.37 2.87 -14.46
N THR A 429 8.05 3.05 -14.52
CA THR A 429 7.09 1.95 -14.54
C THR A 429 7.08 1.22 -15.88
N PHE A 430 7.49 1.88 -16.97
CA PHE A 430 7.45 1.29 -18.31
C PHE A 430 8.40 0.09 -18.47
N PRO A 431 9.71 0.15 -18.15
CA PRO A 431 10.61 -0.99 -18.33
C PRO A 431 10.12 -2.32 -17.71
N PRO A 432 9.73 -2.40 -16.42
CA PRO A 432 9.22 -3.66 -15.87
C PRO A 432 7.87 -4.07 -16.47
N LEU A 433 7.03 -3.12 -16.88
CA LEU A 433 5.77 -3.42 -17.57
C LEU A 433 6.02 -3.98 -18.98
N PHE A 434 7.02 -3.44 -19.68
CA PHE A 434 7.38 -3.82 -21.03
C PHE A 434 7.79 -5.29 -21.10
N GLU A 435 8.53 -5.81 -20.12
CA GLU A 435 8.91 -7.23 -20.07
C GLU A 435 7.70 -8.18 -20.17
N HIS A 436 6.54 -7.79 -19.60
CA HIS A 436 5.31 -8.59 -19.64
C HIS A 436 4.51 -8.46 -20.94
N ILE A 437 4.71 -7.37 -21.69
CA ILE A 437 3.93 -7.07 -22.90
C ILE A 437 4.76 -7.11 -24.19
N LYS A 438 6.08 -7.33 -24.07
CA LYS A 438 7.07 -7.29 -25.14
C LYS A 438 6.69 -8.13 -26.34
N THR A 439 6.15 -9.34 -26.12
CA THR A 439 5.79 -10.29 -27.18
C THR A 439 4.68 -9.80 -28.12
N ARG A 440 3.81 -8.90 -27.64
CA ARG A 440 2.70 -8.32 -28.40
C ARG A 440 2.85 -6.83 -28.67
N PHE A 441 3.97 -6.24 -28.28
CA PHE A 441 4.21 -4.81 -28.41
C PHE A 441 4.39 -4.45 -29.89
N VAL A 442 3.58 -3.51 -30.38
CA VAL A 442 3.54 -3.10 -31.79
C VAL A 442 3.81 -1.61 -31.96
N ALA A 443 4.02 -1.16 -33.21
CA ALA A 443 4.25 0.25 -33.52
C ALA A 443 3.18 1.19 -32.94
N ALA A 444 1.91 0.77 -32.93
CA ALA A 444 0.82 1.56 -32.33
C ALA A 444 0.98 1.76 -30.81
N ASP A 445 1.59 0.80 -30.10
CA ASP A 445 1.89 0.92 -28.67
C ASP A 445 3.12 1.81 -28.44
N LEU A 446 4.14 1.70 -29.31
CA LEU A 446 5.30 2.60 -29.31
C LEU A 446 4.86 4.06 -29.50
N GLN A 447 3.95 4.34 -30.44
CA GLN A 447 3.44 5.70 -30.66
C GLN A 447 2.75 6.27 -29.41
N LYS A 448 2.03 5.44 -28.66
CA LYS A 448 1.41 5.86 -27.39
C LYS A 448 2.46 6.11 -26.30
N LEU A 449 3.46 5.24 -26.17
CA LEU A 449 4.60 5.45 -25.26
C LEU A 449 5.36 6.73 -25.59
N SER A 450 5.71 6.94 -26.87
CA SER A 450 6.36 8.13 -27.40
C SER A 450 5.59 9.39 -27.04
N SER A 451 4.25 9.36 -27.18
CA SER A 451 3.38 10.45 -26.74
C SER A 451 3.54 10.73 -25.24
N VAL A 452 3.48 9.70 -24.39
CA VAL A 452 3.60 9.87 -22.92
C VAL A 452 4.99 10.38 -22.52
N LEU A 453 6.07 9.85 -23.10
CA LEU A 453 7.44 10.32 -22.85
C LEU A 453 7.58 11.80 -23.21
N LYS A 454 7.08 12.17 -24.40
CA LYS A 454 7.12 13.55 -24.88
C LYS A 454 6.35 14.48 -23.96
N THR A 455 5.09 14.16 -23.63
CA THR A 455 4.25 15.02 -22.81
C THR A 455 4.75 15.10 -21.36
N ALA A 456 5.30 14.03 -20.80
CA ALA A 456 5.94 14.04 -19.48
C ALA A 456 7.13 15.01 -19.43
N LEU A 457 8.02 14.96 -20.44
CA LEU A 457 9.17 15.86 -20.54
C LEU A 457 8.77 17.32 -20.76
N CYS A 458 7.59 17.58 -21.34
CA CYS A 458 7.09 18.95 -21.48
C CYS A 458 6.72 19.59 -20.13
N VAL A 459 6.42 18.80 -19.08
CA VAL A 459 5.95 19.33 -17.80
C VAL A 459 7.06 20.13 -17.10
N PRO A 460 6.83 21.40 -16.73
CA PRO A 460 7.82 22.24 -16.07
C PRO A 460 8.07 21.82 -14.61
N VAL A 461 9.14 22.33 -14.03
CA VAL A 461 9.48 22.12 -12.61
C VAL A 461 8.96 23.29 -11.79
N HIS A 462 8.37 23.03 -10.62
CA HIS A 462 7.99 24.08 -9.69
C HIS A 462 9.24 24.85 -9.20
N GLY A 463 9.17 26.17 -9.11
CA GLY A 463 10.32 27.01 -8.74
C GLY A 463 11.01 26.60 -7.43
N ASP A 464 10.22 26.27 -6.40
CA ASP A 464 10.75 25.83 -5.10
C ASP A 464 11.51 24.50 -5.16
N ALA A 465 11.15 23.62 -6.10
CA ALA A 465 11.80 22.33 -6.28
C ALA A 465 13.01 22.40 -7.23
N SER A 466 13.14 23.49 -8.00
CA SER A 466 14.18 23.63 -9.02
C SER A 466 15.61 23.52 -8.48
N PRO A 467 15.98 24.07 -7.30
CA PRO A 467 17.37 23.98 -6.79
C PRO A 467 17.80 22.56 -6.40
N PHE A 468 16.83 21.67 -6.10
CA PHE A 468 17.11 20.29 -5.68
C PHE A 468 17.11 19.30 -6.85
N ILE A 469 16.43 19.67 -7.94
CA ILE A 469 16.29 18.83 -9.14
C ILE A 469 17.30 19.26 -10.21
N ILE A 470 17.63 20.55 -10.25
CA ILE A 470 18.47 21.15 -11.28
C ILE A 470 19.77 21.63 -10.62
N PRO A 471 20.94 21.08 -10.99
CA PRO A 471 22.22 21.44 -10.40
C PRO A 471 22.54 22.95 -10.52
N SER A 472 23.08 23.54 -9.46
CA SER A 472 23.34 24.99 -9.37
C SER A 472 24.63 25.48 -10.07
N PHE A 473 25.48 24.58 -10.58
CA PHE A 473 26.85 24.85 -11.09
C PHE A 473 27.23 23.83 -12.21
N PRO A 474 28.31 24.02 -13.00
CA PRO A 474 28.36 23.73 -14.45
C PRO A 474 28.45 22.25 -14.86
N ASP A 475 28.16 21.30 -13.97
CA ASP A 475 27.96 19.91 -14.37
C ASP A 475 26.58 19.80 -15.01
N VAL A 476 26.57 20.01 -16.33
CA VAL A 476 25.44 19.89 -17.24
C VAL A 476 24.96 18.44 -17.23
N THR A 477 24.18 18.06 -16.22
CA THR A 477 23.70 16.69 -16.01
C THR A 477 22.22 16.56 -16.32
N THR A 478 21.83 15.36 -16.73
CA THR A 478 20.45 14.99 -17.00
C THR A 478 19.64 14.86 -15.71
N THR A 479 18.36 15.27 -15.73
CA THR A 479 17.46 15.06 -14.60
C THR A 479 17.03 13.58 -14.48
N PRO A 480 16.52 13.13 -13.31
CA PRO A 480 16.01 11.77 -13.17
C PRO A 480 14.91 11.40 -14.17
N LEU A 481 14.03 12.34 -14.54
CA LEU A 481 12.99 12.13 -15.55
C LEU A 481 13.60 11.93 -16.95
N GLN A 482 14.60 12.75 -17.30
CA GLN A 482 15.34 12.63 -18.55
C GLN A 482 16.07 11.28 -18.62
N GLU A 483 16.75 10.88 -17.54
CA GLU A 483 17.42 9.57 -17.46
C GLU A 483 16.44 8.40 -17.56
N ALA A 484 15.30 8.47 -16.87
CA ALA A 484 14.25 7.46 -17.00
C ALA A 484 13.71 7.36 -18.43
N SER A 485 13.60 8.49 -19.14
CA SER A 485 13.15 8.53 -20.54
C SER A 485 14.18 7.91 -21.49
N LEU A 486 15.47 8.19 -21.28
CA LEU A 486 16.56 7.54 -22.05
C LEU A 486 16.60 6.04 -21.77
N ALA A 487 16.49 5.62 -20.50
CA ALA A 487 16.48 4.20 -20.11
C ALA A 487 15.28 3.45 -20.72
N ALA A 488 14.09 4.06 -20.79
CA ALA A 488 12.93 3.49 -21.47
C ALA A 488 13.22 3.24 -22.97
N MET A 489 13.87 4.20 -23.63
CA MET A 489 14.28 4.04 -25.04
C MET A 489 15.38 2.98 -25.20
N GLU A 490 16.32 2.87 -24.25
CA GLU A 490 17.37 1.87 -24.29
C GLU A 490 16.82 0.44 -24.20
N VAL A 491 15.83 0.22 -23.32
CA VAL A 491 15.13 -1.07 -23.21
C VAL A 491 14.44 -1.45 -24.52
N LEU A 492 13.79 -0.49 -25.18
CA LEU A 492 13.18 -0.70 -26.50
C LEU A 492 14.21 -1.00 -27.58
N ILE A 493 15.31 -0.24 -27.63
CA ILE A 493 16.37 -0.44 -28.61
C ILE A 493 16.94 -1.85 -28.49
N LYS A 494 17.26 -2.29 -27.26
CA LYS A 494 17.74 -3.66 -27.00
C LYS A 494 16.72 -4.70 -27.45
N ALA A 495 15.44 -4.46 -27.17
CA ALA A 495 14.36 -5.37 -27.56
C ALA A 495 14.16 -5.47 -29.07
N VAL A 496 14.27 -4.36 -29.79
CA VAL A 496 14.14 -4.33 -31.26
C VAL A 496 15.37 -4.95 -31.94
N GLN A 497 16.58 -4.66 -31.45
CA GLN A 497 17.81 -5.23 -32.00
C GLN A 497 17.89 -6.76 -31.86
N SER A 498 17.38 -7.30 -30.75
CA SER A 498 17.35 -8.75 -30.49
C SER A 498 16.01 -9.41 -30.87
N GLY A 499 15.04 -8.63 -31.34
CA GLY A 499 13.67 -9.05 -31.57
C GLY A 499 13.40 -9.58 -32.98
N PRO A 500 12.19 -10.16 -33.21
CA PRO A 500 11.74 -10.61 -34.52
C PRO A 500 11.52 -9.44 -35.49
N GLU A 501 11.36 -9.74 -36.78
CA GLU A 501 11.12 -8.74 -37.85
C GLU A 501 9.94 -7.80 -37.54
N SER A 502 8.90 -8.31 -36.86
CA SER A 502 7.75 -7.49 -36.42
C SER A 502 8.16 -6.37 -35.47
N MET A 503 9.13 -6.59 -34.57
CA MET A 503 9.68 -5.54 -33.72
C MET A 503 10.65 -4.64 -34.48
N GLN A 504 11.46 -5.21 -35.37
CA GLN A 504 12.39 -4.46 -36.23
C GLN A 504 11.67 -3.48 -37.17
N SER A 505 10.40 -3.71 -37.47
CA SER A 505 9.57 -2.73 -38.19
C SER A 505 9.44 -1.38 -37.47
N MET A 506 9.68 -1.34 -36.15
CA MET A 506 9.58 -0.13 -35.32
C MET A 506 10.85 0.74 -35.32
N TYR A 507 11.93 0.37 -36.02
CA TYR A 507 13.14 1.20 -36.08
C TYR A 507 12.85 2.67 -36.44
N PRO A 508 12.05 3.00 -37.47
CA PRO A 508 11.77 4.39 -37.83
C PRO A 508 11.09 5.17 -36.69
N ASP A 509 10.13 4.55 -36.00
CA ASP A 509 9.42 5.17 -34.89
C ASP A 509 10.35 5.47 -33.70
N ILE A 510 11.31 4.58 -33.42
CA ILE A 510 12.35 4.81 -32.40
C ILE A 510 13.25 5.97 -32.80
N PHE A 511 13.68 6.04 -34.07
CA PHE A 511 14.47 7.16 -34.56
C PHE A 511 13.70 8.48 -34.46
N ASP A 512 12.43 8.51 -34.89
CA ASP A 512 11.59 9.71 -34.82
C ASP A 512 11.43 10.21 -33.38
N GLN A 513 11.30 9.29 -32.42
CA GLN A 513 11.23 9.64 -31.00
C GLN A 513 12.57 10.18 -30.47
N LEU A 514 13.69 9.53 -30.76
CA LEU A 514 15.01 10.02 -30.33
C LEU A 514 15.36 11.37 -30.98
N LEU A 515 15.03 11.56 -32.25
CA LEU A 515 15.21 12.83 -32.94
C LEU A 515 14.35 13.94 -32.32
N THR A 516 13.14 13.62 -31.87
CA THR A 516 12.32 14.55 -31.06
C THR A 516 13.04 14.95 -29.76
N PHE A 517 13.75 14.03 -29.10
CA PHE A 517 14.56 14.36 -27.92
C PHE A 517 15.77 15.25 -28.26
N VAL A 518 16.40 15.06 -29.42
CA VAL A 518 17.47 15.92 -29.91
C VAL A 518 16.97 17.35 -30.14
N GLU A 519 15.78 17.50 -30.76
CA GLU A 519 15.17 18.81 -31.00
C GLU A 519 14.94 19.60 -29.70
N PHE A 520 14.70 18.95 -28.56
CA PHE A 520 14.50 19.64 -27.29
C PHE A 520 15.72 20.45 -26.83
N GLY A 521 16.93 20.08 -27.27
CA GLY A 521 18.15 20.84 -26.99
C GLY A 521 18.20 22.21 -27.67
N VAL A 522 17.49 22.37 -28.79
CA VAL A 522 17.44 23.61 -29.59
C VAL A 522 16.11 24.34 -29.39
N ARG A 523 15.03 23.57 -29.39
CA ARG A 523 13.65 24.04 -29.24
C ARG A 523 13.05 23.45 -27.98
N VAL A 524 13.18 24.21 -26.90
CA VAL A 524 12.64 23.84 -25.60
C VAL A 524 11.13 23.54 -25.69
N PRO A 525 10.66 22.37 -25.20
CA PRO A 525 9.25 22.01 -25.24
C PRO A 525 8.40 22.94 -24.37
N LYS A 526 7.13 23.14 -24.77
CA LYS A 526 6.15 23.94 -24.04
C LYS A 526 5.04 23.08 -23.45
N PHE A 527 4.61 23.39 -22.23
CA PHE A 527 3.47 22.75 -21.58
C PHE A 527 2.19 23.57 -21.73
N GLY A 528 1.50 23.39 -22.85
CA GLY A 528 0.33 24.21 -23.18
C GLY A 528 0.68 25.70 -23.23
N GLN A 529 -0.07 26.52 -22.50
CA GLN A 529 0.14 27.98 -22.39
C GLN A 529 0.78 28.40 -21.07
N LEU A 530 1.33 27.44 -20.30
CA LEU A 530 1.92 27.74 -19.01
C LEU A 530 3.29 28.40 -19.19
N GLU A 531 3.45 29.61 -18.65
CA GLU A 531 4.68 30.40 -18.76
C GLU A 531 5.73 29.86 -17.78
N ALA A 532 6.74 29.16 -18.32
CA ALA A 532 7.90 28.71 -17.56
C ALA A 532 9.15 29.49 -17.96
N LYS A 533 9.95 29.93 -16.99
CA LYS A 533 11.21 30.64 -17.28
C LYS A 533 12.31 29.66 -17.62
N ALA A 534 13.22 30.08 -18.51
CA ALA A 534 14.40 29.30 -18.85
C ALA A 534 15.34 29.21 -17.64
N PHE A 535 16.01 28.06 -17.53
CA PHE A 535 17.08 27.84 -16.57
C PHE A 535 18.18 28.92 -16.72
N GLY A 536 18.68 29.44 -15.59
CA GLY A 536 19.69 30.53 -15.56
C GLY A 536 19.13 31.96 -15.67
N ALA A 537 17.87 32.14 -16.09
CA ALA A 537 17.20 33.45 -16.13
C ALA A 537 16.43 33.77 -14.83
N VAL A 538 16.45 32.86 -13.85
CA VAL A 538 15.74 32.99 -12.58
C VAL A 538 16.50 33.94 -11.65
N LYS A 539 16.02 35.19 -11.53
CA LYS A 539 16.46 36.14 -10.50
C LYS A 539 15.28 36.45 -9.57
N GLY A 540 15.37 36.04 -8.31
CA GLY A 540 14.43 36.38 -7.25
C GLY A 540 13.40 35.28 -6.90
N PRO A 541 12.71 35.42 -5.75
CA PRO A 541 11.90 34.37 -5.10
C PRO A 541 10.47 34.19 -5.65
N GLN A 542 10.19 34.57 -6.90
CA GLN A 542 8.83 34.59 -7.47
C GLN A 542 8.76 33.98 -8.89
N VAL A 543 9.38 32.83 -9.11
CA VAL A 543 9.22 32.08 -10.35
C VAL A 543 8.42 30.82 -10.05
N ASP A 544 7.16 30.78 -10.50
CA ASP A 544 6.27 29.65 -10.23
C ASP A 544 6.74 28.38 -10.98
N TRP A 545 7.24 28.54 -12.21
CA TRP A 545 7.64 27.41 -13.08
C TRP A 545 8.96 27.64 -13.81
N VAL A 546 9.81 26.62 -13.80
CA VAL A 546 11.15 26.58 -14.41
C VAL A 546 11.20 25.47 -15.45
N THR A 547 11.74 25.79 -16.62
CA THR A 547 11.98 24.77 -17.66
C THR A 547 13.31 24.08 -17.44
N MET A 548 13.34 22.76 -17.63
CA MET A 548 14.56 21.96 -17.53
C MET A 548 15.58 22.33 -18.61
N ASN A 549 16.86 22.11 -18.32
CA ASN A 549 17.91 22.16 -19.33
C ASN A 549 17.88 20.87 -20.16
N PHE A 550 17.65 20.99 -21.47
CA PHE A 550 17.57 19.85 -22.39
C PHE A 550 18.86 19.60 -23.18
N VAL A 551 19.88 20.46 -23.08
CA VAL A 551 21.16 20.29 -23.80
C VAL A 551 21.82 18.93 -23.50
N PRO A 552 22.09 18.54 -22.24
CA PRO A 552 22.72 17.24 -21.96
C PRO A 552 21.84 16.04 -22.34
N PHE A 553 20.52 16.22 -22.27
CA PHE A 553 19.58 15.18 -22.70
C PHE A 553 19.60 14.99 -24.21
N ALA A 554 19.68 16.09 -24.97
CA ALA A 554 19.81 16.06 -26.42
C ALA A 554 21.15 15.43 -26.84
N GLU A 555 22.27 15.76 -26.17
CA GLU A 555 23.59 15.15 -26.41
C GLU A 555 23.55 13.63 -26.26
N LYS A 556 23.04 13.12 -25.14
CA LYS A 556 22.87 11.67 -24.94
C LYS A 556 21.91 11.04 -25.95
N SER A 557 20.87 11.77 -26.36
CA SER A 557 19.93 11.29 -27.38
C SER A 557 20.60 11.16 -28.75
N VAL A 558 21.47 12.10 -29.14
CA VAL A 558 22.29 12.01 -30.37
C VAL A 558 23.20 10.78 -30.31
N GLU A 559 23.85 10.52 -29.18
CA GLU A 559 24.69 9.34 -29.01
C GLU A 559 23.89 8.05 -29.23
N MET A 560 22.68 7.95 -28.66
CA MET A 560 21.77 6.82 -28.89
C MET A 560 21.37 6.68 -30.38
N VAL A 561 21.09 7.79 -31.07
CA VAL A 561 20.77 7.80 -32.51
C VAL A 561 21.96 7.28 -33.33
N VAL A 562 23.16 7.78 -33.08
CA VAL A 562 24.38 7.38 -33.81
C VAL A 562 24.67 5.89 -33.59
N ASN A 563 24.61 5.43 -32.35
CA ASN A 563 24.83 4.02 -32.00
C ASN A 563 23.78 3.11 -32.65
N LEU A 564 22.49 3.50 -32.62
CA LEU A 564 21.42 2.74 -33.25
C LEU A 564 21.58 2.70 -34.77
N TYR A 565 21.89 3.82 -35.40
CA TYR A 565 22.09 3.90 -36.86
C TYR A 565 23.29 3.06 -37.29
N GLY A 566 24.40 3.08 -36.55
CA GLY A 566 25.58 2.28 -36.85
C GLY A 566 25.31 0.77 -36.99
N VAL A 567 24.35 0.24 -36.23
CA VAL A 567 23.96 -1.18 -36.31
C VAL A 567 22.77 -1.47 -37.23
N SER A 568 21.98 -0.46 -37.60
CA SER A 568 20.71 -0.63 -38.33
C SER A 568 20.69 0.04 -39.72
N ALA A 569 21.74 0.74 -40.14
CA ALA A 569 21.79 1.51 -41.39
C ALA A 569 21.42 0.71 -42.65
N LYS A 570 21.77 -0.59 -42.68
CA LYS A 570 21.48 -1.49 -43.82
C LYS A 570 20.10 -2.15 -43.74
N HIS A 571 19.37 -1.93 -42.66
CA HIS A 571 18.07 -2.57 -42.45
C HIS A 571 17.04 -2.01 -43.44
N PRO A 572 16.27 -2.84 -44.18
CA PRO A 572 15.37 -2.36 -45.24
C PRO A 572 14.40 -1.28 -44.79
N VAL A 573 13.82 -1.46 -43.59
CA VAL A 573 12.85 -0.50 -43.02
C VAL A 573 13.49 0.85 -42.69
N VAL A 574 14.76 0.87 -42.28
CA VAL A 574 15.51 2.10 -41.98
C VAL A 574 15.84 2.88 -43.27
N VAL A 575 16.24 2.15 -44.32
CA VAL A 575 16.52 2.72 -45.64
C VAL A 575 15.25 3.27 -46.27
N GLN A 576 14.16 2.49 -46.26
CA GLN A 576 12.87 2.87 -46.84
C GLN A 576 12.24 4.07 -46.12
N ALA A 577 12.42 4.19 -44.81
CA ALA A 577 11.93 5.33 -44.04
C ALA A 577 12.83 6.58 -44.15
N HIS A 578 13.89 6.54 -44.96
CA HIS A 578 14.82 7.64 -45.16
C HIS A 578 15.41 8.21 -43.85
N VAL A 579 15.70 7.34 -42.88
CA VAL A 579 16.15 7.74 -41.53
C VAL A 579 17.40 8.63 -41.58
N LEU A 580 18.36 8.34 -42.44
CA LEU A 580 19.56 9.17 -42.61
C LEU A 580 19.23 10.62 -42.98
N GLN A 581 18.25 10.82 -43.87
CA GLN A 581 17.82 12.16 -44.27
C GLN A 581 17.21 12.91 -43.10
N LYS A 582 16.41 12.24 -42.27
CA LYS A 582 15.82 12.80 -41.05
C LYS A 582 16.89 13.18 -40.03
N ILE A 583 17.89 12.33 -39.81
CA ILE A 583 19.03 12.61 -38.92
C ILE A 583 19.76 13.87 -39.40
N ILE A 584 20.09 13.94 -40.70
CA ILE A 584 20.77 15.11 -41.28
C ILE A 584 19.91 16.37 -41.15
N GLN A 585 18.59 16.27 -41.35
CA GLN A 585 17.69 17.41 -41.24
C GLN A 585 17.66 17.99 -39.83
N VAL A 586 17.56 17.14 -38.81
CA VAL A 586 17.54 17.56 -37.41
C VAL A 586 18.90 18.08 -36.95
N CYS A 587 20.00 17.52 -37.46
CA CYS A 587 21.36 17.94 -37.10
C CYS A 587 21.90 19.12 -37.94
N LYS A 588 21.18 19.56 -38.97
CA LYS A 588 21.60 20.70 -39.80
C LYS A 588 21.54 21.98 -38.98
N PRO A 589 22.57 22.85 -39.06
CA PRO A 589 22.49 24.17 -38.47
C PRO A 589 21.44 24.98 -39.24
N GLU A 590 20.31 25.29 -38.61
CA GLU A 590 19.52 26.44 -39.05
C GLU A 590 20.40 27.69 -38.91
N GLU A 591 20.40 28.57 -39.92
CA GLU A 591 21.12 29.83 -39.92
C GLU A 591 20.73 30.66 -38.69
N GLY A 592 21.49 30.51 -37.59
CA GLY A 592 21.34 31.29 -36.37
C GLY A 592 21.20 30.53 -35.05
N VAL A 593 21.02 29.19 -35.01
CA VAL A 593 20.86 28.48 -33.72
C VAL A 593 21.60 27.13 -33.63
N GLY A 594 22.73 27.12 -32.93
CA GLY A 594 23.02 26.19 -31.82
C GLY A 594 23.38 24.71 -32.03
N LEU A 595 23.12 24.04 -33.16
CA LEU A 595 23.46 22.60 -33.28
C LEU A 595 24.95 22.31 -33.51
N GLY A 596 25.67 23.24 -34.13
CA GLY A 596 27.11 23.10 -34.40
C GLY A 596 28.00 23.09 -33.14
N LEU A 597 27.48 23.53 -31.99
CA LEU A 597 28.20 23.47 -30.71
C LEU A 597 28.02 22.13 -29.98
N ILE A 598 26.82 21.54 -30.07
CA ILE A 598 26.48 20.24 -29.45
C ILE A 598 27.30 19.10 -30.11
N LEU A 599 27.45 19.13 -31.44
CA LEU A 599 28.24 18.15 -32.18
C LEU A 599 29.76 18.26 -31.93
N ASN A 600 30.26 19.47 -31.65
CA ASN A 600 31.67 19.71 -31.33
C ASN A 600 32.06 19.33 -29.89
N ALA A 601 31.12 19.36 -28.94
CA ALA A 601 31.38 18.97 -27.55
C ALA A 601 31.48 17.44 -27.35
N GLY A 602 30.77 16.65 -28.17
CA GLY A 602 30.72 15.19 -28.08
C GLY A 602 31.78 14.42 -28.88
N ASN A 603 32.70 15.09 -29.59
CA ASN A 603 33.69 14.45 -30.47
C ASN A 603 33.04 13.50 -31.51
N ILE A 604 31.83 13.86 -31.99
CA ILE A 604 31.06 13.06 -32.94
C ILE A 604 31.51 13.43 -34.36
N ASP A 605 32.40 12.62 -34.92
CA ASP A 605 32.86 12.75 -36.31
C ASP A 605 31.72 12.39 -37.28
N LEU A 606 31.05 13.41 -37.80
CA LEU A 606 30.02 13.29 -38.84
C LEU A 606 30.52 12.54 -40.09
N GLN A 607 31.83 12.40 -40.31
CA GLN A 607 32.35 11.62 -41.43
C GLN A 607 32.01 10.13 -41.33
N ARG A 608 31.77 9.57 -40.14
CA ARG A 608 31.36 8.16 -39.97
C ARG A 608 29.90 7.88 -40.32
N VAL A 609 29.04 8.91 -40.43
CA VAL A 609 27.60 8.76 -40.73
C VAL A 609 27.33 8.76 -42.25
N THR A 610 28.34 9.07 -43.06
CA THR A 610 28.26 9.23 -44.52
C THR A 610 28.72 8.02 -45.35
N ILE A 611 28.56 6.79 -44.85
CA ILE A 611 28.84 5.56 -45.62
C ILE A 611 27.57 4.74 -45.82
#